data_AF-A0AAX6I3C5-F1
#
_entry.id   AF-A0AAX6I3C5-F1
#
_cell.length_a   1.000
_cell.length_b   1.000
_cell.length_c   1.000
_cell.angle_alpha   90.00
_cell.angle_beta   90.00
_cell.angle_gamma   90.00
#
_symmetry.space_group_name_H-M   'P 1'
#
loop_
_entity.id
_entity.type
_entity.pdbx_description
1 polymer ?
#
loop_
_entity_poly.entity_id
_entity_poly.type
_entity_poly.pdbx_seq_one_letter_code
_entity_poly.pdbx_strand_id
1 'polypeptide(L)'
;MAAAGLGLNKFCYAGLITAFKNKLPTTDETTTKIIEFVKQPKGWSSVDASSDGGENVMMNVSEEELYNIPTSEFVHRRGFINRQLTVYHVAAHACAELKSKETLDTLLEMFKQEGYTFDAFMAMQTMRCYFLCGDIDSGVKVFEEYTTSRPPVAELYVTLVEGAMVGYTPRGMQLAQDTLEKMNSRGLFLNAKMGSDLLLAAAGEKTGGYTTANYIWDLIESRRTNLYLPAVEAYYKASV
;
A
#
# COMPACT_ATOMS: atom_id res chain seq x y z
N MET A 1 -38.81 18.49 -14.35
CA MET A 1 -37.60 18.54 -13.50
C MET A 1 -37.21 17.12 -13.14
N ALA A 2 -36.17 16.58 -13.77
CA ALA A 2 -35.61 15.30 -13.36
C ALA A 2 -34.80 15.53 -12.08
N ALA A 3 -35.11 14.78 -11.01
CA ALA A 3 -34.26 14.73 -9.83
C ALA A 3 -32.90 14.19 -10.27
N ALA A 4 -31.90 15.07 -10.36
CA ALA A 4 -30.51 14.65 -10.41
C ALA A 4 -30.24 13.91 -9.10
N GLY A 5 -30.26 12.58 -9.15
CA GLY A 5 -29.94 11.76 -7.98
C GLY A 5 -28.59 12.17 -7.44
N LEU A 6 -28.56 12.64 -6.20
CA LEU A 6 -27.35 12.98 -5.45
C LEU A 6 -26.49 11.72 -5.28
N GLY A 7 -25.64 11.43 -6.27
CA GLY A 7 -24.56 10.46 -6.12
C GLY A 7 -23.54 10.99 -5.12
N LEU A 8 -23.07 10.13 -4.21
CA LEU A 8 -21.96 10.48 -3.33
C LEU A 8 -20.69 10.72 -4.15
N ASN A 9 -19.79 11.58 -3.68
CA ASN A 9 -18.49 11.78 -4.34
C ASN A 9 -17.51 10.64 -3.97
N LYS A 10 -16.37 10.56 -4.68
CA LYS A 10 -15.34 9.52 -4.44
C LYS A 10 -14.79 9.49 -3.01
N PHE A 11 -14.71 10.62 -2.33
CA PHE A 11 -14.23 10.70 -0.94
C PHE A 11 -15.27 10.17 0.05
N CYS A 12 -16.56 10.40 -0.19
CA CYS A 12 -17.63 9.80 0.59
C CYS A 12 -17.62 8.26 0.46
N TYR A 13 -17.44 7.72 -0.75
CA TYR A 13 -17.30 6.27 -0.93
C TYR A 13 -16.04 5.71 -0.24
N ALA A 14 -14.91 6.43 -0.31
CA ALA A 14 -13.72 6.08 0.45
C ALA A 14 -13.99 6.05 1.96
N GLY A 15 -14.68 7.04 2.50
CA GLY A 15 -15.10 7.07 3.90
C GLY A 15 -16.01 5.89 4.28
N LEU A 16 -16.97 5.54 3.42
CA LEU A 16 -17.84 4.37 3.63
C LEU A 16 -17.03 3.06 3.66
N ILE A 17 -16.11 2.87 2.71
CA ILE A 17 -15.23 1.68 2.69
C ILE A 17 -14.43 1.59 3.98
N THR A 18 -13.81 2.69 4.43
CA THR A 18 -13.06 2.74 5.69
C THR A 18 -13.95 2.41 6.88
N ALA A 19 -15.17 2.94 6.94
CA ALA A 19 -16.12 2.67 8.01
C ALA A 19 -16.55 1.20 8.07
N PHE A 20 -16.87 0.60 6.91
CA PHE A 20 -17.23 -0.82 6.83
C PHE A 20 -16.06 -1.72 7.22
N LYS A 21 -14.86 -1.41 6.75
CA LYS A 21 -13.63 -2.14 7.12
C LYS A 21 -13.36 -2.11 8.63
N ASN A 22 -13.69 -1.01 9.32
CA ASN A 22 -13.53 -0.87 10.77
C ASN A 22 -14.70 -1.47 11.59
N LYS A 23 -15.79 -1.91 10.95
CA LYS A 23 -16.96 -2.46 11.65
C LYS A 23 -16.62 -3.81 12.29
N LEU A 24 -16.96 -3.97 13.57
CA LEU A 24 -16.81 -5.22 14.31
C LEU A 24 -18.19 -5.77 14.73
N PRO A 25 -18.43 -7.10 14.65
CA PRO A 25 -17.55 -8.10 14.06
C PRO A 25 -17.45 -7.93 12.54
N THR A 26 -16.30 -8.30 11.97
CA THR A 26 -16.13 -8.39 10.52
C THR A 26 -16.97 -9.55 10.00
N THR A 27 -17.86 -9.26 9.04
CA THR A 27 -18.74 -10.25 8.39
C THR A 27 -18.51 -10.26 6.89
N ASP A 28 -18.98 -11.31 6.19
CA ASP A 28 -18.97 -11.42 4.72
C ASP A 28 -19.71 -10.27 4.02
N GLU A 29 -20.62 -9.60 4.75
CA GLU A 29 -21.28 -8.38 4.27
C GLU A 29 -20.25 -7.26 4.04
N THR A 30 -19.17 -7.22 4.80
CA THR A 30 -18.13 -6.18 4.73
C THR A 30 -17.46 -6.18 3.36
N THR A 31 -16.97 -7.34 2.90
CA THR A 31 -16.31 -7.49 1.60
C THR A 31 -17.28 -7.27 0.44
N THR A 32 -18.51 -7.77 0.57
CA THR A 32 -19.59 -7.53 -0.40
C THR A 32 -19.86 -6.03 -0.58
N LYS A 33 -19.97 -5.27 0.53
CA LYS A 33 -20.20 -3.83 0.50
C LYS A 33 -19.04 -3.05 -0.12
N ILE A 34 -17.80 -3.46 0.14
CA ILE A 34 -16.62 -2.87 -0.50
C ILE A 34 -16.72 -2.98 -2.03
N ILE A 35 -17.03 -4.17 -2.55
CA ILE A 35 -17.21 -4.38 -4.00
C ILE A 35 -18.38 -3.53 -4.53
N GLU A 36 -19.51 -3.49 -3.82
CA GLU A 36 -20.66 -2.66 -4.20
C GLU A 36 -20.30 -1.17 -4.31
N PHE A 37 -19.53 -0.64 -3.35
CA PHE A 37 -19.11 0.77 -3.37
C PHE A 37 -18.16 1.09 -4.51
N VAL A 38 -17.24 0.17 -4.86
CA VAL A 38 -16.36 0.35 -6.02
C VAL A 38 -17.16 0.28 -7.33
N LYS A 39 -18.18 -0.59 -7.43
CA LYS A 39 -19.01 -0.72 -8.63
C LYS A 39 -19.87 0.50 -8.95
N GLN A 40 -20.09 1.43 -8.02
CA GLN A 40 -21.02 2.54 -8.23
C GLN A 40 -20.47 3.53 -9.29
N PRO A 41 -20.97 3.51 -10.54
CA PRO A 41 -20.29 4.15 -11.67
C PRO A 41 -20.58 5.65 -11.78
N LYS A 42 -21.52 6.19 -10.99
CA LYS A 42 -22.15 7.50 -11.25
C LYS A 42 -21.71 8.64 -10.34
N GLY A 43 -20.78 8.41 -9.43
CA GLY A 43 -20.27 9.43 -8.50
C GLY A 43 -18.85 9.94 -8.80
N TRP A 44 -18.10 9.28 -9.69
CA TRP A 44 -16.69 9.59 -9.93
C TRP A 44 -16.50 10.83 -10.81
N SER A 45 -17.36 11.04 -11.81
CA SER A 45 -17.13 11.98 -12.90
C SER A 45 -17.77 13.36 -12.72
N SER A 46 -18.75 13.52 -11.83
CA SER A 46 -19.57 14.74 -11.76
C SER A 46 -18.89 15.91 -11.06
N VAL A 47 -17.88 15.66 -10.21
CA VAL A 47 -17.19 16.73 -9.47
C VAL A 47 -15.92 17.22 -10.18
N ASP A 48 -15.35 16.42 -11.08
CA ASP A 48 -14.13 16.78 -11.82
C ASP A 48 -14.43 17.46 -13.19
N ALA A 49 -15.70 17.57 -13.60
CA ALA A 49 -16.11 18.11 -14.92
C ALA A 49 -16.25 19.65 -14.97
N SER A 50 -15.90 20.38 -13.92
CA SER A 50 -15.99 21.86 -13.92
C SER A 50 -14.88 22.55 -13.14
N SER A 51 -13.64 22.49 -13.63
CA SER A 51 -12.76 23.66 -13.55
C SER A 51 -11.64 23.56 -14.60
N ASP A 52 -11.89 24.19 -15.74
CA ASP A 52 -10.83 24.61 -16.66
C ASP A 52 -9.85 25.52 -15.88
N GLY A 53 -8.58 25.14 -15.78
CA GLY A 53 -7.54 25.92 -15.10
C GLY A 53 -6.50 25.06 -14.40
N GLY A 54 -5.44 24.69 -15.12
CA GLY A 54 -4.35 23.79 -14.72
C GLY A 54 -3.48 24.20 -13.52
N GLU A 55 -3.87 25.22 -12.74
CA GLU A 55 -3.15 25.65 -11.53
C GLU A 55 -4.00 25.56 -10.25
N ASN A 56 -5.33 25.37 -10.34
CA ASN A 56 -6.24 25.35 -9.17
C ASN A 56 -6.72 23.95 -8.74
N VAL A 57 -6.36 22.89 -9.46
CA VAL A 57 -6.79 21.50 -9.13
C VAL A 57 -6.18 20.98 -7.82
N MET A 58 -5.08 21.60 -7.36
CA MET A 58 -4.49 21.31 -6.05
C MET A 58 -5.30 21.91 -4.88
N MET A 59 -6.18 22.88 -5.13
CA MET A 59 -6.85 23.73 -4.13
C MET A 59 -8.32 23.34 -3.84
N ASN A 60 -8.92 22.38 -4.56
CA ASN A 60 -10.35 22.05 -4.43
C ASN A 60 -10.66 20.78 -3.61
N VAL A 61 -9.65 20.07 -3.11
CA VAL A 61 -9.82 18.96 -2.16
C VAL A 61 -9.23 19.44 -0.85
N SER A 62 -10.04 19.52 0.20
CA SER A 62 -9.55 20.07 1.47
C SER A 62 -8.52 19.12 2.09
N GLU A 63 -7.55 19.65 2.85
CA GLU A 63 -6.59 18.79 3.55
C GLU A 63 -7.33 17.81 4.48
N GLU A 64 -8.45 18.22 5.08
CA GLU A 64 -9.28 17.36 5.92
C GLU A 64 -9.86 16.15 5.15
N GLU A 65 -10.23 16.31 3.88
CA GLU A 65 -10.69 15.21 3.03
C GLU A 65 -9.55 14.21 2.72
N LEU A 66 -8.31 14.68 2.70
CA LEU A 66 -7.13 13.86 2.43
C LEU A 66 -6.59 13.13 3.67
N TYR A 67 -6.73 13.69 4.88
CA TYR A 67 -6.26 13.02 6.10
C TYR A 67 -6.98 11.69 6.37
N ASN A 68 -8.18 11.51 5.83
CA ASN A 68 -9.01 10.32 6.07
C ASN A 68 -8.78 9.18 5.06
N ILE A 69 -7.89 9.35 4.09
CA ILE A 69 -7.57 8.33 3.09
C ILE A 69 -6.16 7.77 3.31
N PRO A 70 -5.93 6.46 3.05
CA PRO A 70 -4.63 5.81 3.27
C PRO A 70 -3.52 6.34 2.34
N THR A 71 -3.86 7.24 1.43
CA THR A 71 -2.98 7.88 0.46
C THR A 71 -2.41 9.22 0.94
N SER A 72 -2.80 9.72 2.13
CA SER A 72 -2.46 11.05 2.63
C SER A 72 -0.96 11.39 2.55
N GLU A 73 -0.08 10.45 2.89
CA GLU A 73 1.38 10.62 2.86
C GLU A 73 1.95 10.80 1.44
N PHE A 74 1.20 10.42 0.41
CA PHE A 74 1.68 10.34 -0.98
C PHE A 74 1.02 11.40 -1.89
N VAL A 75 0.04 12.16 -1.41
CA VAL A 75 -0.76 13.10 -2.24
C VAL A 75 0.07 14.20 -2.91
N HIS A 76 1.19 14.58 -2.29
CA HIS A 76 2.11 15.59 -2.81
C HIS A 76 3.22 14.99 -3.70
N ARG A 77 3.28 13.67 -3.85
CA ARG A 77 4.32 12.99 -4.63
C ARG A 77 3.87 12.80 -6.07
N ARG A 78 4.52 13.54 -6.97
CA ARG A 78 4.25 13.49 -8.40
C ARG A 78 4.37 12.05 -8.93
N GLY A 79 3.33 11.58 -9.61
CA GLY A 79 3.31 10.28 -10.28
C GLY A 79 3.11 9.06 -9.35
N PHE A 80 2.95 9.26 -8.04
CA PHE A 80 2.74 8.16 -7.10
C PHE A 80 1.28 7.70 -7.04
N ILE A 81 0.35 8.66 -7.13
CA ILE A 81 -1.10 8.43 -7.04
C ILE A 81 -1.80 9.05 -8.25
N ASN A 82 -2.70 8.29 -8.86
CA ASN A 82 -3.75 8.79 -9.74
C ASN A 82 -5.04 9.05 -8.93
N ARG A 83 -5.42 10.33 -8.78
CA ARG A 83 -6.60 10.76 -7.99
C ARG A 83 -7.94 10.22 -8.50
N GLN A 84 -8.00 9.70 -9.72
CA GLN A 84 -9.20 9.03 -10.23
C GLN A 84 -9.41 7.67 -9.54
N LEU A 85 -8.34 7.06 -9.04
CA LEU A 85 -8.34 5.74 -8.43
C LEU A 85 -8.61 5.76 -6.91
N THR A 86 -8.99 6.90 -6.31
CA THR A 86 -9.17 7.04 -4.86
C THR A 86 -10.02 5.94 -4.23
N VAL A 87 -11.13 5.56 -4.86
CA VAL A 87 -12.00 4.49 -4.32
C VAL A 87 -11.30 3.14 -4.38
N TYR A 88 -10.59 2.83 -5.46
CA TYR A 88 -9.76 1.63 -5.59
C TYR A 88 -8.60 1.61 -4.58
N HIS A 89 -7.94 2.74 -4.32
CA HIS A 89 -6.88 2.85 -3.32
C HIS A 89 -7.37 2.41 -1.94
N VAL A 90 -8.50 2.96 -1.51
CA VAL A 90 -9.06 2.67 -0.18
C VAL A 90 -9.60 1.23 -0.14
N ALA A 91 -10.19 0.74 -1.23
CA ALA A 91 -10.67 -0.64 -1.32
C ALA A 91 -9.54 -1.67 -1.26
N ALA A 92 -8.45 -1.47 -2.02
CA ALA A 92 -7.28 -2.35 -1.99
C ALA A 92 -6.59 -2.33 -0.62
N HIS A 93 -6.45 -1.14 -0.02
CA HIS A 93 -5.97 -1.00 1.35
C HIS A 93 -6.85 -1.76 2.36
N ALA A 94 -8.17 -1.64 2.24
CA ALA A 94 -9.12 -2.36 3.09
C ALA A 94 -9.00 -3.88 2.91
N CYS A 95 -8.85 -4.37 1.68
CA CYS A 95 -8.66 -5.81 1.42
C CYS A 95 -7.39 -6.35 2.09
N ALA A 96 -6.30 -5.56 2.09
CA ALA A 96 -5.06 -5.94 2.78
C ALA A 96 -5.26 -6.08 4.29
N GLU A 97 -5.93 -5.12 4.93
CA GLU A 97 -6.20 -5.19 6.38
C GLU A 97 -7.16 -6.32 6.76
N LEU A 98 -8.14 -6.61 5.90
CA LEU A 98 -9.09 -7.71 6.06
C LEU A 98 -8.50 -9.07 5.66
N LYS A 99 -7.29 -9.10 5.09
CA LYS A 99 -6.64 -10.30 4.50
C LYS A 99 -7.56 -11.04 3.52
N SER A 100 -8.31 -10.29 2.71
CA SER A 100 -9.29 -10.84 1.78
C SER A 100 -8.78 -10.85 0.34
N LYS A 101 -8.07 -11.92 -0.02
CA LYS A 101 -7.53 -12.13 -1.37
C LYS A 101 -8.64 -12.17 -2.43
N GLU A 102 -9.73 -12.90 -2.17
CA GLU A 102 -10.83 -13.06 -3.14
C GLU A 102 -11.49 -11.72 -3.50
N THR A 103 -11.69 -10.86 -2.50
CA THR A 103 -12.23 -9.51 -2.71
C THR A 103 -11.26 -8.67 -3.53
N LEU A 104 -9.97 -8.72 -3.22
CA LEU A 104 -8.94 -8.03 -3.99
C LEU A 104 -8.93 -8.49 -5.45
N ASP A 105 -8.91 -9.80 -5.71
CA ASP A 105 -8.89 -10.36 -7.06
C ASP A 105 -10.11 -9.88 -7.87
N THR A 106 -11.30 -9.87 -7.26
CA THR A 106 -12.52 -9.31 -7.85
C THR A 106 -12.36 -7.81 -8.20
N LEU A 107 -11.79 -7.02 -7.29
CA LEU A 107 -11.53 -5.60 -7.54
C LEU A 107 -10.51 -5.39 -8.66
N LEU A 108 -9.48 -6.22 -8.75
CA LEU A 108 -8.46 -6.14 -9.79
C LEU A 108 -8.99 -6.54 -11.17
N GLU A 109 -9.92 -7.49 -11.23
CA GLU A 109 -10.64 -7.82 -12.47
C GLU A 109 -11.46 -6.63 -12.95
N MET A 110 -12.24 -6.00 -12.07
CA MET A 110 -12.99 -4.79 -12.39
C MET A 110 -12.07 -3.66 -12.84
N PHE A 111 -10.99 -3.41 -12.10
CA PHE A 111 -9.99 -2.39 -12.41
C PHE A 111 -9.40 -2.55 -13.82
N LYS A 112 -9.10 -3.81 -14.21
CA LYS A 112 -8.60 -4.13 -15.56
C LYS A 112 -9.67 -3.99 -16.63
N GLN A 113 -10.91 -4.41 -16.36
CA GLN A 113 -12.04 -4.27 -17.29
C GLN A 113 -12.36 -2.79 -17.60
N GLU A 114 -12.16 -1.91 -16.62
CA GLU A 114 -12.30 -0.45 -16.77
C GLU A 114 -11.10 0.20 -17.48
N GLY A 115 -10.07 -0.58 -17.85
CA GLY A 115 -8.91 -0.11 -18.59
C GLY A 115 -7.90 0.68 -17.75
N TYR A 116 -8.01 0.63 -16.43
CA TYR A 116 -7.05 1.30 -15.55
C TYR A 116 -5.71 0.57 -15.48
N THR A 117 -4.66 1.33 -15.21
CA THR A 117 -3.32 0.82 -14.93
C THR A 117 -2.93 1.16 -13.50
N PHE A 118 -2.21 0.27 -12.81
CA PHE A 118 -1.75 0.54 -11.44
C PHE A 118 -0.95 1.84 -11.39
N ASP A 119 -1.14 2.63 -10.34
CA ASP A 119 -0.11 3.56 -9.89
C ASP A 119 0.75 2.89 -8.80
N ALA A 120 1.70 3.63 -8.21
CA ALA A 120 2.58 3.05 -7.20
C ALA A 120 1.79 2.60 -5.96
N PHE A 121 0.79 3.37 -5.55
CA PHE A 121 -0.02 3.07 -4.38
C PHE A 121 -0.86 1.81 -4.55
N MET A 122 -1.55 1.66 -5.69
CA MET A 122 -2.27 0.44 -6.03
C MET A 122 -1.36 -0.79 -5.99
N ALA A 123 -0.20 -0.72 -6.64
CA ALA A 123 0.75 -1.83 -6.66
C ALA A 123 1.18 -2.23 -5.24
N MET A 124 1.52 -1.26 -4.39
CA MET A 124 1.89 -1.53 -2.99
C MET A 124 0.76 -2.20 -2.19
N GLN A 125 -0.47 -1.69 -2.28
CA GLN A 125 -1.59 -2.27 -1.49
C GLN A 125 -1.98 -3.66 -2.00
N THR A 126 -1.92 -3.89 -3.31
CA THR A 126 -2.12 -5.22 -3.89
C THR A 126 -1.06 -6.21 -3.41
N MET A 127 0.23 -5.83 -3.48
CA MET A 127 1.33 -6.64 -2.96
C MET A 127 1.12 -6.97 -1.48
N ARG A 128 0.85 -5.96 -0.66
CA ARG A 128 0.62 -6.09 0.79
C ARG A 128 -0.51 -7.07 1.09
N CYS A 129 -1.62 -7.01 0.36
CA CYS A 129 -2.71 -7.95 0.55
C CYS A 129 -2.30 -9.39 0.22
N TYR A 130 -1.65 -9.64 -0.92
CA TYR A 130 -1.19 -10.99 -1.26
C TYR A 130 -0.22 -11.56 -0.23
N PHE A 131 0.76 -10.77 0.23
CA PHE A 131 1.69 -11.18 1.28
C PHE A 131 0.99 -11.49 2.61
N LEU A 132 0.05 -10.65 3.05
CA LEU A 132 -0.72 -10.88 4.28
C LEU A 132 -1.63 -12.11 4.20
N CYS A 133 -2.02 -12.53 2.99
CA CYS A 133 -2.74 -13.77 2.72
C CYS A 133 -1.80 -14.98 2.49
N GLY A 134 -0.48 -14.81 2.57
CA GLY A 134 0.50 -15.87 2.37
C GLY A 134 0.79 -16.22 0.91
N ASP A 135 0.27 -15.47 -0.05
CA ASP A 135 0.51 -15.65 -1.48
C ASP A 135 1.72 -14.81 -1.95
N ILE A 136 2.91 -15.30 -1.60
CA ILE A 136 4.18 -14.65 -1.94
C ILE A 136 4.34 -14.50 -3.46
N ASP A 137 3.96 -15.53 -4.23
CA ASP A 137 4.14 -15.58 -5.68
C ASP A 137 3.35 -14.46 -6.38
N SER A 138 2.08 -14.28 -6.02
CA SER A 138 1.26 -13.20 -6.58
C SER A 138 1.77 -11.82 -6.18
N GLY A 139 2.26 -11.66 -4.94
CA GLY A 139 2.88 -10.41 -4.47
C GLY A 139 4.14 -10.05 -5.26
N VAL A 140 5.04 -11.00 -5.48
CA VAL A 140 6.27 -10.81 -6.29
C VAL A 140 5.91 -10.50 -7.74
N LYS A 141 4.95 -11.21 -8.32
CA LYS A 141 4.51 -10.96 -9.70
C LYS A 141 4.05 -9.51 -9.92
N VAL A 142 3.26 -8.96 -9.00
CA VAL A 142 2.81 -7.56 -9.09
C VAL A 142 3.99 -6.58 -9.07
N PHE A 143 4.99 -6.83 -8.22
CA PHE A 143 6.20 -6.03 -8.18
C PHE A 143 6.96 -6.10 -9.51
N GLU A 144 7.16 -7.29 -10.06
CA GLU A 144 7.89 -7.48 -11.33
C GLU A 144 7.17 -6.81 -12.51
N GLU A 145 5.84 -7.00 -12.62
CA GLU A 145 5.03 -6.37 -13.66
C GLU A 145 5.07 -4.84 -13.58
N TYR A 146 4.98 -4.28 -12.36
CA TYR A 146 5.07 -2.83 -12.17
C TYR A 146 6.46 -2.30 -12.54
N THR A 147 7.52 -2.95 -12.07
CA THR A 147 8.90 -2.48 -12.27
C THR A 147 9.46 -2.72 -13.67
N THR A 148 8.82 -3.58 -14.46
CA THR A 148 9.13 -3.76 -15.88
C THR A 148 8.69 -2.55 -16.71
N SER A 149 7.55 -1.94 -16.36
CA SER A 149 6.98 -0.83 -17.12
C SER A 149 7.38 0.55 -16.60
N ARG A 150 7.89 0.63 -15.35
CA ARG A 150 8.18 1.90 -14.68
C ARG A 150 9.43 1.81 -13.79
N PRO A 151 10.17 2.93 -13.64
CA PRO A 151 11.22 3.00 -12.63
C PRO A 151 10.63 2.76 -11.22
N PRO A 152 11.12 1.77 -10.47
CA PRO A 152 10.66 1.58 -9.10
C PRO A 152 11.15 2.69 -8.19
N VAL A 153 10.31 2.99 -7.22
CA VAL A 153 10.62 3.82 -6.06
C VAL A 153 11.01 2.93 -4.88
N ALA A 154 11.76 3.49 -3.92
CA ALA A 154 12.22 2.77 -2.74
C ALA A 154 11.05 2.11 -1.96
N GLU A 155 9.90 2.76 -1.92
CA GLU A 155 8.70 2.27 -1.22
C GLU A 155 8.22 0.92 -1.75
N LEU A 156 8.29 0.65 -3.06
CA LEU A 156 7.88 -0.64 -3.62
C LEU A 156 8.80 -1.77 -3.18
N TYR A 157 10.11 -1.52 -3.10
CA TYR A 157 11.06 -2.48 -2.55
C TYR A 157 10.77 -2.73 -1.08
N VAL A 158 10.57 -1.66 -0.29
CA VAL A 158 10.24 -1.77 1.13
C VAL A 158 8.96 -2.57 1.36
N THR A 159 7.90 -2.34 0.57
CA THR A 159 6.65 -3.13 0.66
C THR A 159 6.87 -4.60 0.34
N LEU A 160 7.73 -4.93 -0.65
CA LEU A 160 8.08 -6.33 -0.94
C LEU A 160 8.83 -6.96 0.23
N VAL A 161 9.85 -6.28 0.75
CA VAL A 161 10.67 -6.76 1.87
C VAL A 161 9.79 -6.99 3.11
N GLU A 162 8.98 -6.01 3.50
CA GLU A 162 8.06 -6.11 4.64
C GLU A 162 7.08 -7.27 4.47
N GLY A 163 6.46 -7.37 3.30
CA GLY A 163 5.50 -8.43 2.99
C GLY A 163 6.13 -9.83 2.94
N ALA A 164 7.34 -9.95 2.39
CA ALA A 164 8.07 -11.22 2.34
C ALA A 164 8.44 -11.74 3.74
N MET A 165 8.66 -10.84 4.71
CA MET A 165 8.92 -11.23 6.11
C MET A 165 7.68 -11.70 6.87
N VAL A 166 6.47 -11.57 6.30
CA VAL A 166 5.24 -12.03 6.97
C VAL A 166 5.32 -13.53 7.26
N GLY A 167 5.10 -13.88 8.54
CA GLY A 167 5.15 -15.25 9.02
C GLY A 167 6.57 -15.86 9.12
N TYR A 168 7.62 -15.08 8.85
CA TYR A 168 9.03 -15.48 8.99
C TYR A 168 9.38 -16.81 8.29
N THR A 169 8.80 -17.06 7.12
CA THR A 169 9.11 -18.29 6.36
C THR A 169 10.54 -18.23 5.80
N PRO A 170 11.27 -19.36 5.70
CA PRO A 170 12.63 -19.35 5.13
C PRO A 170 12.69 -18.74 3.73
N ARG A 171 11.70 -19.09 2.88
CA ARG A 171 11.55 -18.53 1.53
C ARG A 171 11.33 -17.02 1.55
N GLY A 172 10.45 -16.54 2.42
CA GLY A 172 10.14 -15.12 2.55
C GLY A 172 11.31 -14.30 3.09
N MET A 173 12.02 -14.82 4.08
CA MET A 173 13.21 -14.16 4.65
C MET A 173 14.35 -14.06 3.63
N GLN A 174 14.58 -15.11 2.82
CA GLN A 174 15.55 -15.05 1.72
C GLN A 174 15.14 -14.00 0.68
N LEU A 175 13.88 -14.02 0.25
CA LEU A 175 13.34 -13.04 -0.69
C LEU A 175 13.50 -11.60 -0.18
N ALA A 176 13.29 -11.36 1.12
CA ALA A 176 13.49 -10.06 1.75
C ALA A 176 14.95 -9.59 1.64
N GLN A 177 15.92 -10.47 1.91
CA GLN A 177 17.35 -10.15 1.77
C GLN A 177 17.75 -9.88 0.32
N ASP A 178 17.39 -10.77 -0.60
CA ASP A 178 17.68 -10.63 -2.03
C ASP A 178 17.10 -9.32 -2.58
N THR A 179 15.92 -8.93 -2.08
CA THR A 179 15.26 -7.69 -2.49
C THR A 179 15.98 -6.45 -1.95
N LEU A 180 16.49 -6.48 -0.71
CA LEU A 180 17.32 -5.41 -0.16
C LEU A 180 18.64 -5.25 -0.93
N GLU A 181 19.28 -6.35 -1.31
CA GLU A 181 20.46 -6.33 -2.18
C GLU A 181 20.15 -5.73 -3.56
N LYS A 182 19.05 -6.18 -4.18
CA LYS A 182 18.56 -5.64 -5.45
C LYS A 182 18.21 -4.15 -5.37
N MET A 183 17.67 -3.70 -4.24
CA MET A 183 17.38 -2.28 -4.00
C MET A 183 18.68 -1.47 -3.93
N ASN A 184 19.65 -1.92 -3.12
CA ASN A 184 20.90 -1.21 -2.90
C ASN A 184 21.79 -1.15 -4.16
N SER A 185 21.85 -2.26 -4.93
CA SER A 185 22.58 -2.32 -6.20
C SER A 185 22.02 -1.37 -7.28
N ARG A 186 20.75 -0.97 -7.15
CA ARG A 186 20.12 0.04 -8.01
C ARG A 186 20.27 1.48 -7.52
N GLY A 187 21.02 1.69 -6.45
CA GLY A 187 21.19 3.03 -5.87
C GLY A 187 19.96 3.55 -5.13
N LEU A 188 19.02 2.67 -4.76
CA LEU A 188 17.86 3.01 -3.95
C LEU A 188 18.14 2.66 -2.50
N PHE A 189 17.81 3.57 -1.58
CA PHE A 189 18.35 3.51 -0.23
C PHE A 189 17.27 3.73 0.82
N LEU A 190 17.42 3.06 1.96
CA LEU A 190 16.51 3.19 3.10
C LEU A 190 16.70 4.56 3.76
N ASN A 191 15.60 5.27 4.00
CA ASN A 191 15.58 6.42 4.89
C ASN A 191 15.32 5.97 6.34
N ALA A 192 15.37 6.91 7.29
CA ALA A 192 15.18 6.61 8.72
C ALA A 192 13.88 5.87 9.01
N LYS A 193 12.76 6.30 8.39
CA LYS A 193 11.45 5.67 8.57
C LYS A 193 11.44 4.25 8.01
N MET A 194 11.81 4.08 6.74
CA MET A 194 11.84 2.78 6.06
C MET A 194 12.74 1.77 6.79
N GLY A 195 13.94 2.21 7.19
CA GLY A 195 14.86 1.38 7.96
C GLY A 195 14.30 0.99 9.33
N SER A 196 13.66 1.93 10.04
CA SER A 196 13.05 1.64 11.35
C SER A 196 11.90 0.65 11.22
N ASP A 197 11.01 0.85 10.24
CA ASP A 197 9.84 0.00 10.03
C ASP A 197 10.27 -1.44 9.67
N LEU A 198 11.21 -1.58 8.73
CA LEU A 198 11.74 -2.88 8.33
C LEU A 198 12.53 -3.57 9.45
N LEU A 199 13.34 -2.83 10.20
CA LEU A 199 14.10 -3.38 11.32
C LEU A 199 13.18 -3.89 12.42
N LEU A 200 12.13 -3.12 12.74
CA LEU A 200 11.12 -3.52 13.72
C LEU A 200 10.41 -4.81 13.28
N ALA A 201 10.05 -4.92 12.01
CA ALA A 201 9.45 -6.14 11.45
C ALA A 201 10.43 -7.32 11.51
N ALA A 202 11.67 -7.15 11.06
CA ALA A 202 12.67 -8.22 11.04
C ALA A 202 13.06 -8.70 12.46
N ALA A 203 13.12 -7.80 13.44
CA ALA A 203 13.42 -8.14 14.84
C ALA A 203 12.33 -9.00 15.50
N GLY A 204 11.15 -9.12 14.91
CA GLY A 204 10.10 -10.00 15.38
C GLY A 204 10.35 -11.48 15.09
N GLU A 205 11.33 -11.83 14.25
CA GLU A 205 11.70 -13.22 13.96
C GLU A 205 12.09 -13.96 15.25
N LYS A 206 11.51 -15.14 15.52
CA LYS A 206 11.79 -15.92 16.74
C LYS A 206 12.64 -17.17 16.51
N THR A 207 12.92 -17.49 15.26
CA THR A 207 13.68 -18.68 14.85
C THR A 207 15.20 -18.51 14.96
N GLY A 208 15.68 -17.32 15.35
CA GLY A 208 17.09 -17.08 15.65
C GLY A 208 17.96 -16.78 14.43
N GLY A 209 17.38 -16.60 13.24
CA GLY A 209 18.11 -16.22 12.04
C GLY A 209 18.69 -14.82 12.16
N TYR A 210 17.85 -13.81 12.42
CA TYR A 210 18.18 -12.38 12.55
C TYR A 210 19.06 -11.79 11.45
N THR A 211 19.35 -12.55 10.40
CA THR A 211 20.24 -12.19 9.29
C THR A 211 19.67 -11.01 8.54
N THR A 212 18.36 -11.00 8.29
CA THR A 212 17.69 -9.87 7.66
C THR A 212 17.72 -8.63 8.54
N ALA A 213 17.53 -8.76 9.86
CA ALA A 213 17.59 -7.65 10.80
C ALA A 213 19.00 -7.03 10.87
N ASN A 214 20.03 -7.87 10.98
CA ASN A 214 21.43 -7.46 10.94
C ASN A 214 21.77 -6.76 9.62
N TYR A 215 21.30 -7.30 8.50
CA TYR A 215 21.55 -6.69 7.19
C TYR A 215 20.88 -5.31 7.04
N ILE A 216 19.63 -5.16 7.53
CA ILE A 216 18.95 -3.85 7.56
C ILE A 216 19.73 -2.86 8.43
N TRP A 217 20.21 -3.30 9.59
CA TRP A 217 21.05 -2.49 10.48
C TRP A 217 22.31 -1.99 9.75
N ASP A 218 23.06 -2.89 9.13
CA ASP A 218 24.29 -2.55 8.38
C ASP A 218 24.03 -1.57 7.22
N LEU A 219 22.93 -1.75 6.49
CA LEU A 219 22.53 -0.84 5.40
C LEU A 219 22.23 0.57 5.88
N ILE A 220 21.69 0.72 7.10
CA ILE A 220 21.37 2.01 7.70
C ILE A 220 22.62 2.64 8.32
N GLU A 221 23.42 1.86 9.05
CA GLU A 221 24.65 2.31 9.70
C GLU A 221 25.69 2.79 8.68
N SER A 222 25.85 2.07 7.56
CA SER A 222 26.76 2.47 6.48
C SER A 222 26.46 3.87 5.90
N ARG A 223 25.24 4.36 6.07
CA ARG A 223 24.80 5.70 5.64
C ARG A 223 24.73 6.73 6.75
N ARG A 224 25.01 6.33 8.00
CA ARG A 224 24.92 7.19 9.18
C ARG A 224 23.51 7.78 9.38
N THR A 225 22.49 7.00 9.06
CA THR A 225 21.09 7.40 9.25
C THR A 225 20.62 6.99 10.64
N ASN A 226 20.00 7.92 11.37
CA ASN A 226 19.47 7.64 12.70
C ASN A 226 18.13 6.89 12.62
N LEU A 227 18.04 5.75 13.30
CA LEU A 227 16.81 4.97 13.45
C LEU A 227 15.94 5.51 14.60
N TYR A 228 14.66 5.21 14.56
CA TYR A 228 13.75 5.49 15.64
C TYR A 228 13.98 4.54 16.82
N LEU A 229 13.90 5.07 18.04
CA LEU A 229 14.18 4.35 19.28
C LEU A 229 13.44 3.00 19.39
N PRO A 230 12.14 2.88 19.06
CA PRO A 230 11.44 1.60 19.18
C PRO A 230 12.05 0.47 18.32
N ALA A 231 12.51 0.80 17.11
CA ALA A 231 13.14 -0.19 16.22
C ALA A 231 14.50 -0.66 16.76
N VAL A 232 15.28 0.29 17.29
CA VAL A 232 16.58 0.02 17.92
C VAL A 232 16.42 -0.87 19.14
N GLU A 233 15.47 -0.56 20.02
CA GLU A 233 15.19 -1.39 21.20
C GLU A 233 14.71 -2.78 20.83
N ALA A 234 13.83 -2.90 19.84
CA ALA A 234 13.33 -4.20 19.37
C ALA A 234 14.47 -5.08 18.84
N TYR A 235 15.36 -4.49 18.04
CA TYR A 235 16.55 -5.17 17.52
C TYR A 235 17.45 -5.66 18.66
N TYR A 236 17.86 -4.80 19.59
CA TYR A 236 18.71 -5.21 20.71
C TYR A 236 18.06 -6.26 21.61
N LYS A 237 16.75 -6.20 21.84
CA LYS A 237 16.03 -7.23 22.63
C LYS A 237 15.95 -8.57 21.92
N ALA A 238 15.99 -8.58 20.59
CA ALA A 238 15.91 -9.79 19.78
C ALA A 238 17.28 -10.46 19.63
N SER A 239 18.36 -9.67 19.59
CA SER A 239 19.74 -10.14 19.45
C SER A 239 20.37 -10.69 20.75
N VAL A 240 19.65 -10.72 21.87
CA VAL A 240 20.06 -11.25 23.18
C VAL A 240 19.31 -12.55 23.48
#